data_AF-A0AAW9I9E9-F1
#
_entry.id   AF-A0AAW9I9E9-F1
#
_cell.length_a   1.000
_cell.length_b   1.000
_cell.length_c   1.000
_cell.angle_alpha   90.00
_cell.angle_beta   90.00
_cell.angle_gamma   90.00
#
_symmetry.space_group_name_H-M   'P 1'
#
loop_
_entity.id
_entity.type
_entity.pdbx_description
1 polymer ?
#
loop_
_entity_poly.entity_id
_entity_poly.type
_entity_poly.pdbx_seq_one_letter_code
_entity_poly.pdbx_strand_id
1 'polypeptide(L)'
;VEINKASYDTLLRIPGIGVRSARRILITRKVHSLTFEDLRKLGIVLKRAKYFITCKGKYYGDVSFDEEKIRTRLLYMDKPKVENETSEQLSFFDNIYPSSSNGILLPEPKKIIMPTDTITSLTGEF
;
A
#
# COMPACT_ATOMS: atom_id res chain seq x y z
N VAL A 1 -20.21 -6.20 4.02
CA VAL A 1 -20.25 -7.10 5.20
C VAL A 1 -20.88 -6.40 6.39
N GLU A 2 -21.94 -6.95 6.98
CA GLU A 2 -22.56 -6.34 8.18
C GLU A 2 -21.77 -6.65 9.46
N ILE A 3 -21.19 -5.62 10.07
CA ILE A 3 -20.29 -5.73 11.25
C ILE A 3 -20.98 -6.43 12.43
N ASN A 4 -22.27 -6.13 12.65
CA ASN A 4 -23.01 -6.65 13.79
C ASN A 4 -23.30 -8.16 13.69
N LYS A 5 -23.18 -8.75 12.48
CA LYS A 5 -23.51 -10.16 12.22
C LYS A 5 -22.32 -11.01 11.74
N ALA A 6 -21.29 -10.39 11.17
CA ALA A 6 -20.17 -11.09 10.53
C ALA A 6 -19.43 -12.08 11.45
N SER A 7 -18.93 -13.19 10.91
CA SER A 7 -18.03 -14.10 11.64
C SER A 7 -16.65 -13.49 11.86
N TYR A 8 -15.88 -14.03 12.81
CA TYR A 8 -14.51 -13.60 13.09
C TYR A 8 -13.62 -13.61 11.84
N ASP A 9 -13.64 -14.71 11.08
CA ASP A 9 -12.80 -14.88 9.90
C ASP A 9 -13.18 -13.91 8.78
N THR A 10 -14.47 -13.58 8.68
CA THR A 10 -14.95 -12.59 7.72
C THR A 10 -14.49 -11.19 8.10
N LEU A 11 -14.41 -10.86 9.39
CA LEU A 11 -13.87 -9.58 9.84
C LEU A 11 -12.38 -9.43 9.53
N LEU A 12 -11.59 -10.52 9.64
CA LEU A 12 -10.15 -10.49 9.34
C LEU A 12 -9.82 -10.29 7.86
N ARG A 13 -10.73 -10.64 6.95
CA ARG A 13 -10.57 -10.41 5.51
C ARG A 13 -10.76 -8.95 5.11
N ILE A 14 -11.29 -8.11 6.00
CA ILE A 14 -11.64 -6.73 5.68
C ILE A 14 -10.41 -5.82 5.86
N PRO A 15 -10.02 -5.03 4.85
CA PRO A 15 -8.85 -4.18 4.95
C PRO A 15 -9.03 -3.13 6.05
N GLY A 16 -8.06 -3.07 6.96
CA GLY A 16 -8.09 -2.15 8.11
C GLY A 16 -8.68 -2.73 9.40
N ILE A 17 -9.14 -3.99 9.39
CA ILE A 17 -9.52 -4.75 10.59
C ILE A 17 -8.44 -5.81 10.87
N GLY A 18 -7.88 -5.79 12.07
CA GLY A 18 -6.89 -6.77 12.52
C GLY A 18 -7.42 -7.64 13.66
N VAL A 19 -6.62 -8.59 14.11
CA VAL A 19 -6.97 -9.56 15.17
C VAL A 19 -7.53 -8.91 16.44
N ARG A 20 -6.88 -7.84 16.92
CA ARG A 20 -7.30 -7.13 18.15
C ARG A 20 -8.62 -6.40 17.95
N SER A 21 -8.79 -5.69 16.84
CA SER A 21 -10.02 -4.95 16.56
C SER A 21 -11.18 -5.89 16.23
N ALA A 22 -10.95 -6.98 15.50
CA ALA A 22 -11.94 -8.03 15.26
C ALA A 22 -12.47 -8.64 16.56
N ARG A 23 -11.58 -8.97 17.53
CA ARG A 23 -12.00 -9.44 18.85
C ARG A 23 -12.83 -8.40 19.60
N ARG A 24 -12.42 -7.12 19.56
CA ARG A 24 -13.19 -6.03 20.18
C ARG A 24 -14.57 -5.88 19.57
N ILE A 25 -14.71 -6.00 18.24
CA ILE A 25 -16.01 -5.99 17.55
C ILE A 25 -16.92 -7.09 18.10
N LEU A 26 -16.40 -8.33 18.19
CA LEU A 26 -17.16 -9.48 18.67
C LEU A 26 -17.66 -9.32 20.10
N ILE A 27 -16.82 -8.77 20.99
CA ILE A 27 -17.19 -8.55 22.40
C ILE A 27 -18.22 -7.42 22.49
N THR A 28 -17.94 -6.29 21.85
CA THR A 28 -18.76 -5.07 21.98
C THR A 28 -20.16 -5.26 21.38
N ARG A 29 -20.26 -5.95 20.23
CA ARG A 29 -21.56 -6.17 19.57
C ARG A 29 -22.52 -7.07 20.34
N LYS A 30 -22.02 -7.83 21.33
CA LYS A 30 -22.88 -8.61 22.25
C LYS A 30 -23.59 -7.71 23.27
N VAL A 31 -22.99 -6.56 23.59
CA VAL A 31 -23.52 -5.61 24.58
C VAL A 31 -24.44 -4.61 23.88
N HIS A 32 -24.01 -4.04 22.75
CA HIS A 32 -24.82 -3.10 21.99
C HIS A 32 -24.51 -3.19 20.50
N SER A 33 -25.46 -2.79 19.64
CA SER A 33 -25.20 -2.74 18.21
C SER A 33 -24.24 -1.60 17.86
N LEU A 34 -23.17 -1.95 17.14
CA LEU A 34 -22.10 -1.05 16.73
C LEU A 34 -22.58 -0.08 15.64
N THR A 35 -22.25 1.19 15.83
CA THR A 35 -22.40 2.26 14.86
C THR A 35 -21.06 2.59 14.18
N PHE A 36 -21.10 3.38 13.11
CA PHE A 36 -19.89 3.78 12.40
C PHE A 36 -18.88 4.52 13.29
N GLU A 37 -19.36 5.34 14.24
CA GLU A 37 -18.52 6.08 15.18
C GLU A 37 -17.84 5.15 16.19
N ASP A 38 -18.54 4.10 16.64
CA ASP A 38 -17.98 3.12 17.56
C ASP A 38 -16.78 2.40 16.93
N LEU A 39 -16.83 2.12 15.62
CA LEU A 39 -15.73 1.47 14.92
C LEU A 39 -14.44 2.31 14.93
N ARG A 40 -14.57 3.64 14.84
CA ARG A 40 -13.44 4.57 14.98
C ARG A 40 -12.83 4.45 16.37
N LYS A 41 -13.66 4.41 17.42
CA LYS A 41 -13.22 4.26 18.82
C LYS A 41 -12.58 2.90 19.10
N LEU A 42 -13.02 1.84 18.42
CA LEU A 42 -12.43 0.50 18.53
C LEU A 42 -11.03 0.38 17.89
N GLY A 43 -10.60 1.41 17.14
CA GLY A 43 -9.30 1.46 16.46
C GLY A 43 -9.31 0.80 15.09
N ILE A 44 -10.46 0.78 14.40
CA ILE A 44 -10.58 0.26 13.03
C ILE A 44 -10.21 1.36 12.04
N VAL A 45 -9.42 1.01 11.01
CA VAL A 45 -9.03 1.95 9.97
C VAL A 45 -10.18 2.15 8.97
N LEU A 46 -11.06 3.10 9.26
CA LEU A 46 -12.25 3.38 8.45
C LEU A 46 -11.94 3.84 7.02
N LYS A 47 -10.78 4.48 6.79
CA LYS A 47 -10.35 4.93 5.45
C LYS A 47 -10.49 3.81 4.41
N ARG A 48 -10.08 2.59 4.79
CA ARG A 48 -10.10 1.41 3.92
C ARG A 48 -11.32 0.52 4.19
N ALA A 49 -11.70 0.35 5.45
CA ALA A 49 -12.77 -0.57 5.82
C ALA A 49 -14.17 -0.12 5.34
N LYS A 50 -14.44 1.20 5.24
CA LYS A 50 -15.78 1.76 4.99
C LYS A 50 -16.48 1.25 3.71
N TYR A 51 -15.72 0.83 2.69
CA TYR A 51 -16.26 0.31 1.44
C TYR A 51 -16.73 -1.15 1.54
N PHE A 52 -16.26 -1.87 2.54
CA PHE A 52 -16.50 -3.32 2.69
C PHE A 52 -17.48 -3.63 3.82
N ILE A 53 -17.88 -2.63 4.60
CA ILE A 53 -18.68 -2.80 5.80
C ILE A 53 -20.00 -2.03 5.75
N THR A 54 -20.98 -2.59 6.44
CA THR A 54 -22.22 -1.90 6.80
C THR A 54 -22.39 -1.95 8.31
N CYS A 55 -23.04 -0.92 8.84
CA CYS A 55 -23.44 -0.86 10.25
C CYS A 55 -24.95 -0.64 10.31
N LYS A 56 -25.69 -1.58 10.90
CA LYS A 56 -27.17 -1.51 11.00
C LYS A 56 -27.83 -1.36 9.62
N GLY A 57 -27.29 -2.06 8.61
CA GLY A 57 -27.78 -1.98 7.23
C GLY A 57 -27.43 -0.68 6.50
N LYS A 58 -26.74 0.26 7.14
CA LYS A 58 -26.28 1.50 6.49
C LYS A 58 -24.87 1.33 5.93
N TYR A 59 -24.71 1.73 4.69
CA TYR A 59 -23.43 1.83 3.99
C TYR A 59 -22.86 3.24 4.13
N TYR A 60 -21.54 3.33 4.40
CA TYR A 60 -20.86 4.59 4.73
C TYR A 60 -19.68 4.88 3.77
N GLY A 61 -19.66 4.26 2.59
CA GLY A 61 -18.75 4.64 1.53
C GLY A 61 -19.09 6.04 0.97
N ASP A 62 -18.08 6.77 0.55
CA ASP A 62 -18.20 8.07 -0.14
C ASP A 62 -18.49 7.91 -1.65
N VAL A 63 -18.49 6.67 -2.16
CA VAL A 63 -18.86 6.32 -3.54
C VAL A 63 -19.93 5.24 -3.50
N SER A 64 -20.73 5.13 -4.57
CA SER A 64 -21.69 4.03 -4.71
C SER A 64 -21.01 2.66 -4.63
N PHE A 65 -21.80 1.64 -4.32
CA PHE A 65 -21.31 0.28 -4.16
C PHE A 65 -21.05 -0.40 -5.52
N ASP A 66 -20.19 0.22 -6.33
CA ASP A 66 -19.74 -0.25 -7.63
C ASP A 66 -18.24 -0.56 -7.56
N GLU A 67 -17.85 -1.71 -8.12
CA GLU A 67 -16.47 -2.20 -8.03
C GLU A 67 -15.46 -1.21 -8.63
N GLU A 68 -15.75 -0.68 -9.82
CA GLU A 68 -14.85 0.25 -10.52
C GLU A 68 -14.60 1.53 -9.71
N LYS A 69 -15.66 2.10 -9.12
CA LYS A 69 -15.58 3.32 -8.32
C LYS A 69 -14.82 3.10 -7.03
N ILE A 70 -15.08 1.97 -6.36
CA ILE A 70 -14.35 1.60 -5.13
C ILE A 70 -12.87 1.36 -5.44
N ARG A 71 -12.56 0.63 -6.52
CA ARG A 71 -11.19 0.32 -6.94
C ARG A 71 -10.42 1.60 -7.25
N THR A 72 -11.01 2.47 -8.06
CA THR A 72 -10.47 3.80 -8.37
C THR A 72 -10.19 4.53 -7.07
N ARG A 73 -11.20 4.67 -6.20
CA ARG A 73 -11.03 5.39 -4.94
C ARG A 73 -9.92 4.82 -4.07
N LEU A 74 -9.80 3.50 -3.94
CA LEU A 74 -8.75 2.84 -3.16
C LEU A 74 -7.34 3.05 -3.76
N LEU A 75 -7.20 3.06 -5.09
CA LEU A 75 -5.92 3.30 -5.77
C LEU A 75 -5.45 4.75 -5.65
N TYR A 76 -6.38 5.70 -5.76
CA TYR A 76 -6.06 7.14 -5.70
C TYR A 76 -6.13 7.73 -4.28
N MET A 77 -6.51 6.93 -3.28
CA MET A 77 -6.67 7.36 -1.88
C MET A 77 -5.36 7.73 -1.16
N ASP A 78 -4.26 7.13 -1.59
CA ASP A 78 -2.93 7.29 -0.99
C ASP A 78 -1.99 8.09 -1.91
N LYS A 79 -2.47 8.58 -3.07
CA LYS A 79 -1.67 9.46 -3.90
C LYS A 79 -1.43 10.77 -3.13
N PRO A 80 -0.17 11.21 -3.00
CA PRO A 80 0.09 12.57 -2.54
C PRO A 80 -0.68 13.53 -3.45
N LYS A 81 -1.19 14.64 -2.89
CA LYS A 81 -1.68 15.75 -3.71
C LYS A 81 -0.47 16.28 -4.47
N VAL A 82 -0.17 15.71 -5.62
CA VAL A 82 0.84 16.24 -6.52
C VAL A 82 0.15 17.37 -7.26
N GLU A 83 0.57 18.60 -6.99
CA GLU A 83 0.02 19.80 -7.63
C GLU A 83 0.47 19.91 -9.10
N ASN A 84 1.40 19.06 -9.55
CA ASN A 84 1.96 19.05 -10.91
C ASN A 84 1.74 17.69 -11.59
N GLU A 85 1.01 17.67 -12.70
CA GLU A 85 0.69 16.44 -13.46
C GLU A 85 1.90 15.77 -14.15
N THR A 86 3.10 16.34 -14.03
CA THR A 86 4.30 15.93 -14.76
C THR A 86 5.29 15.10 -13.94
N SER A 87 4.96 14.69 -12.70
CA SER A 87 5.86 13.84 -11.92
C SER A 87 5.73 12.37 -12.32
N GLU A 88 6.75 11.82 -12.95
CA GLU A 88 6.87 10.39 -13.22
C GLU A 88 7.52 9.66 -12.03
N GLN A 89 7.22 8.36 -11.87
CA GLN A 89 7.85 7.54 -10.84
C GLN A 89 9.34 7.40 -11.17
N LEU A 90 10.21 7.75 -10.22
CA LEU A 90 11.65 7.49 -10.35
C LEU A 90 11.88 5.98 -10.47
N SER A 91 12.48 5.54 -11.57
CA SER A 91 12.91 4.15 -11.72
C SER A 91 14.05 3.87 -10.75
N PHE A 92 13.90 2.80 -9.98
CA PHE A 92 14.96 2.33 -9.07
C PHE A 92 16.14 1.70 -9.83
N PHE A 93 15.90 1.19 -11.05
CA PHE A 93 16.87 0.41 -11.80
C PHE A 93 17.69 1.20 -12.82
N ASP A 94 17.25 2.41 -13.18
CA ASP A 94 17.91 3.23 -14.21
C ASP A 94 19.31 3.72 -13.77
N ASN A 95 19.56 3.82 -12.46
CA ASN A 95 20.86 4.27 -11.92
C ASN A 95 21.85 3.13 -11.62
N ILE A 96 21.41 1.87 -11.64
CA ILE A 96 22.26 0.74 -11.25
C ILE A 96 22.93 0.10 -12.48
N TYR A 97 22.33 0.25 -13.65
CA TYR A 97 22.84 -0.34 -14.89
C TYR A 97 23.04 0.76 -15.94
N PRO A 98 24.29 1.05 -16.37
CA PRO A 98 24.46 1.83 -17.59
C PRO A 98 23.86 1.02 -18.75
N SER A 99 22.94 1.65 -19.48
CA SER A 99 22.28 1.05 -20.63
C SER A 99 23.32 0.60 -21.65
N SER A 100 23.61 -0.70 -21.72
CA SER A 100 24.35 -1.27 -22.83
C SER A 100 23.50 -1.17 -24.09
N SER A 101 24.06 -0.68 -25.19
CA SER A 101 23.39 -0.44 -26.48
C SER A 101 22.73 -1.69 -27.08
N ASN A 102 23.00 -2.88 -26.52
CA ASN A 102 22.50 -4.15 -27.02
C ASN A 102 21.38 -4.78 -26.17
N GLY A 103 20.77 -4.07 -25.22
CA GLY A 103 19.56 -4.52 -24.53
C GLY A 103 19.71 -5.78 -23.65
N ILE A 104 20.93 -6.27 -23.44
CA ILE A 104 21.23 -7.36 -22.51
C ILE A 104 21.71 -6.74 -21.20
N LEU A 105 20.91 -6.89 -20.15
CA LEU A 105 21.19 -6.39 -18.81
C LEU A 105 22.09 -7.40 -18.07
N LEU A 106 23.39 -7.36 -18.33
CA LEU A 106 24.39 -8.02 -17.49
C LEU A 106 25.05 -6.96 -16.60
N PRO A 107 25.15 -7.17 -15.28
CA PRO A 107 25.99 -6.33 -14.45
C PRO A 107 27.44 -6.50 -14.92
N GLU A 108 27.98 -5.48 -15.57
CA GLU A 108 29.42 -5.37 -15.76
C GLU A 108 30.08 -5.38 -14.38
N PRO A 109 31.07 -6.26 -14.11
CA PRO A 109 31.76 -6.25 -12.83
C PRO A 109 32.45 -4.90 -12.69
N LYS A 110 32.03 -4.10 -11.69
CA LYS A 110 32.73 -2.86 -11.35
C LYS A 110 34.21 -3.20 -11.16
N LYS A 111 35.09 -2.53 -11.91
CA LYS A 111 36.54 -2.58 -11.66
C LYS A 111 36.77 -1.91 -10.32
N ILE A 112 36.86 -2.73 -9.25
CA ILE A 112 37.16 -2.26 -7.91
C ILE A 112 38.62 -1.79 -7.95
N ILE A 113 38.82 -0.48 -7.90
CA ILE A 113 40.16 0.12 -7.78
C ILE A 113 40.65 -0.21 -6.37
N MET A 114 41.68 -1.02 -6.28
CA MET A 114 42.31 -1.34 -5.00
C MET A 114 43.31 -0.24 -4.65
N PRO A 115 43.52 0.09 -3.36
CA PRO A 115 44.46 1.14 -2.93
C PRO A 115 45.92 0.91 -3.34
N THR A 116 46.24 -0.25 -3.94
CA THR A 116 47.55 -0.61 -4.48
C THR A 116 47.71 -0.30 -5.97
N ASP A 117 46.65 0.12 -6.66
CA ASP A 117 46.69 0.35 -8.10
C ASP A 117 47.44 1.65 -8.39
N THR A 118 48.69 1.54 -8.84
CA THR A 118 49.54 2.69 -9.18
C THR A 118 49.04 3.37 -10.47
N ILE A 119 49.06 4.72 -10.46
CA ILE A 119 48.50 5.61 -11.49
C ILE A 119 49.04 5.31 -12.90
N THR A 120 50.22 4.71 -13.03
CA THR A 120 50.82 4.31 -14.32
C THR A 120 49.96 3.30 -15.11
N SER A 121 49.12 2.51 -14.44
CA SER A 121 48.23 1.56 -15.10
C SER A 121 46.98 2.20 -15.74
N LEU A 122 46.78 3.52 -15.57
CA LEU A 122 45.63 4.26 -16.09
C LEU A 122 45.87 4.96 -17.44
N THR A 123 47.11 5.26 -17.83
CA THR A 123 47.38 6.04 -19.06
C THR A 123 47.96 5.25 -20.24
N GLY A 124 48.38 4.00 -20.05
CA GLY A 124 48.77 3.11 -21.17
C GLY A 124 49.89 3.66 -22.06
N GLU A 125 50.80 4.47 -21.50
CA GLU A 125 52.07 4.83 -22.14
C GLU A 125 53.17 3.93 -21.59
N PHE A 126 54.01 3.40 -22.49
CA PHE A 126 55.06 2.41 -22.21
C PHE A 126 56.21 2.98 -21.36
#